data_AF-A0A3D2S8T4-F1
#
_entry.id   AF-A0A3D2S8T4-F1
#
_cell.length_a   1.000
_cell.length_b   1.000
_cell.length_c   1.000
_cell.angle_alpha   90.00
_cell.angle_beta   90.00
_cell.angle_gamma   90.00
#
_symmetry.space_group_name_H-M   'P 1'
#
loop_
_entity.id
_entity.type
_entity.pdbx_description
1 polymer ?
#
loop_
_entity_poly.entity_id
_entity_poly.type
_entity_poly.pdbx_seq_one_letter_code
_entity_poly.pdbx_strand_id
1 'polypeptide(L)'
;AVSTAMAGELLGMHLIYMDAGSGAKNAIPASMIAAVAQNCSLPLIIGGGIRTPEQAYESAGAGAGIIVVGNAIEKDPSLIGEISFAIHSASRASASL
;
A
#
# COMPACT_ATOMS: atom_id res chain seq x y z
N ALA A 1 2.34 14.34 5.08
CA ALA A 1 1.90 12.94 5.18
C ALA A 1 1.86 12.49 6.64
N VAL A 2 3.01 12.34 7.31
CA VAL A 2 3.09 11.85 8.71
C VAL A 2 2.23 12.66 9.68
N SER A 3 2.40 13.99 9.75
CA SER A 3 1.60 14.84 10.66
C SER A 3 0.09 14.74 10.42
N THR A 4 -0.33 14.62 9.17
CA THR A 4 -1.75 14.44 8.80
C THR A 4 -2.27 13.07 9.24
N ALA A 5 -1.50 12.01 9.05
CA ALA A 5 -1.87 10.67 9.50
C ALA A 5 -1.97 10.59 11.03
N MET A 6 -1.00 11.16 11.75
CA MET A 6 -1.02 11.25 13.21
C MET A 6 -2.22 12.06 13.72
N ALA A 7 -2.57 13.16 13.04
CA ALA A 7 -3.78 13.91 13.37
C ALA A 7 -5.05 13.06 13.20
N GLY A 8 -5.15 12.27 12.12
CA GLY A 8 -6.26 11.33 11.91
C GLY A 8 -6.36 10.30 13.03
N GLU A 9 -5.22 9.73 13.45
CA GLU A 9 -5.16 8.80 14.58
C GLU A 9 -5.61 9.45 15.90
N LEU A 10 -5.11 10.64 16.21
CA LEU A 10 -5.51 11.38 17.42
C LEU A 10 -6.98 11.82 17.40
N LEU A 11 -7.58 11.98 16.22
CA LEU A 11 -9.01 12.25 16.04
C LEU A 11 -9.88 10.99 16.18
N GLY A 12 -9.30 9.83 16.46
CA GLY A 12 -10.02 8.58 16.66
C GLY A 12 -10.42 7.87 15.36
N MET A 13 -9.74 8.16 14.24
CA MET A 13 -9.91 7.36 13.04
C MET A 13 -9.36 5.94 13.25
N HIS A 14 -9.85 4.98 12.49
CA HIS A 14 -9.49 3.56 12.62
C HIS A 14 -8.57 3.05 11.51
N LEU A 15 -8.36 3.83 10.45
CA LEU A 15 -7.51 3.51 9.31
C LEU A 15 -7.04 4.80 8.64
N ILE A 16 -5.94 4.71 7.90
CA ILE A 16 -5.44 5.79 7.05
C ILE A 16 -5.42 5.31 5.61
N TYR A 17 -6.13 6.02 4.72
CA TYR A 17 -6.06 5.80 3.28
C TYR A 17 -5.17 6.86 2.66
N MET A 18 -4.05 6.43 2.07
CA MET A 18 -3.17 7.29 1.28
C MET A 18 -3.38 6.98 -0.20
N ASP A 19 -3.92 7.95 -0.96
CA ASP A 19 -4.20 7.81 -2.39
C ASP A 19 -3.33 8.76 -3.21
N ALA A 20 -2.63 8.23 -4.23
CA ALA A 20 -1.97 9.06 -5.25
C ALA A 20 -2.97 9.63 -6.27
N GLY A 21 -4.19 9.11 -6.31
CA GLY A 21 -5.27 9.49 -7.21
C GLY A 21 -5.43 8.53 -8.39
N SER A 22 -6.65 8.48 -8.95
CA SER A 22 -6.93 7.67 -10.15
C SER A 22 -6.07 8.13 -11.33
N GLY A 23 -5.44 7.18 -12.01
CA GLY A 23 -4.57 7.45 -13.15
C GLY A 23 -3.23 8.10 -12.81
N ALA A 24 -2.89 8.28 -11.53
CA ALA A 24 -1.61 8.85 -11.10
C ALA A 24 -0.43 8.20 -11.82
N LYS A 25 0.51 9.01 -12.34
CA LYS A 25 1.66 8.49 -13.09
C LYS A 25 2.58 7.64 -12.22
N ASN A 26 2.75 8.06 -10.96
CA ASN A 26 3.60 7.40 -9.98
C ASN A 26 2.73 6.94 -8.81
N ALA A 27 3.04 5.76 -8.25
CA ALA A 27 2.51 5.34 -6.97
C ALA A 27 3.11 6.18 -5.83
N ILE A 28 2.54 6.08 -4.64
CA ILE A 28 3.12 6.68 -3.44
C ILE A 28 4.50 6.04 -3.19
N PRO A 29 5.58 6.83 -3.01
CA PRO A 29 6.90 6.27 -2.76
C PRO A 29 6.93 5.40 -1.49
N ALA A 30 7.60 4.25 -1.55
CA ALA A 30 7.77 3.34 -0.42
C ALA A 30 8.33 4.05 0.83
N SER A 31 9.25 5.00 0.65
CA SER A 31 9.80 5.82 1.75
C SER A 31 8.75 6.66 2.47
N MET A 32 7.74 7.16 1.76
CA MET A 32 6.63 7.92 2.35
C MET A 32 5.67 7.00 3.12
N ILE A 33 5.39 5.80 2.56
CA ILE A 33 4.57 4.78 3.22
C ILE A 33 5.24 4.35 4.53
N ALA A 34 6.54 4.01 4.48
CA ALA A 34 7.33 3.62 5.64
C ALA A 34 7.38 4.71 6.72
N ALA A 35 7.56 5.98 6.32
CA ALA A 35 7.56 7.08 7.28
C ALA A 35 6.21 7.21 8.01
N VAL A 36 5.08 6.99 7.34
CA VAL A 36 3.76 6.99 7.99
C VAL A 36 3.58 5.76 8.87
N ALA A 37 3.93 4.56 8.37
CA ALA A 37 3.81 3.31 9.10
C ALA A 37 4.64 3.28 10.40
N GLN A 38 5.79 3.97 10.42
CA GLN A 38 6.64 4.09 11.62
C GLN A 38 6.08 5.04 12.69
N ASN A 39 5.16 5.95 12.32
CA ASN A 39 4.69 7.02 13.21
C ASN A 39 3.19 6.91 13.54
N CYS A 40 2.47 5.95 12.94
CA CYS A 40 1.05 5.70 13.18
C CYS A 40 0.80 4.23 13.45
N SER A 41 -0.09 3.91 14.40
CA SER A 41 -0.44 2.52 14.70
C SER A 41 -1.62 1.98 13.88
N LEU A 42 -2.29 2.85 13.13
CA LEU A 42 -3.46 2.51 12.32
C LEU A 42 -3.08 1.72 11.05
N PRO A 43 -3.95 0.78 10.61
CA PRO A 43 -3.80 0.14 9.31
C PRO A 43 -3.73 1.15 8.16
N LEU A 44 -2.76 0.94 7.27
CA LEU A 44 -2.56 1.78 6.08
C LEU A 44 -3.15 1.13 4.83
N ILE A 45 -3.98 1.88 4.11
CA ILE A 45 -4.47 1.56 2.77
C ILE A 45 -3.71 2.41 1.77
N ILE A 46 -3.07 1.78 0.78
CA ILE A 46 -2.32 2.48 -0.27
C ILE A 46 -3.01 2.27 -1.61
N GLY A 47 -3.35 3.37 -2.27
CA GLY A 47 -3.99 3.37 -3.58
C GLY A 47 -3.36 4.36 -4.56
N GLY A 48 -3.71 4.19 -5.83
CA GLY A 48 -3.31 5.11 -6.90
C GLY A 48 -1.93 4.80 -7.48
N GLY A 49 -1.86 4.74 -8.81
CA GLY A 49 -0.60 4.63 -9.55
C GLY A 49 0.11 3.26 -9.53
N ILE A 50 -0.40 2.26 -8.80
CA ILE A 50 0.13 0.89 -8.77
C ILE A 50 -0.29 0.14 -10.05
N ARG A 51 0.69 -0.38 -10.78
CA ARG A 51 0.52 -1.02 -12.09
C ARG A 51 1.25 -2.36 -12.22
N THR A 52 2.15 -2.67 -11.31
CA THR A 52 2.94 -3.90 -11.37
C THR A 52 2.95 -4.63 -10.02
N PRO A 53 3.16 -5.96 -10.02
CA PRO A 53 3.32 -6.74 -8.80
C PRO A 53 4.45 -6.25 -7.89
N GLU A 54 5.54 -5.75 -8.47
CA GLU A 54 6.70 -5.22 -7.73
C GLU A 54 6.32 -3.96 -6.94
N GLN A 55 5.55 -3.04 -7.55
CA GLN A 55 5.10 -1.85 -6.85
C GLN A 55 4.17 -2.18 -5.68
N ALA A 56 3.32 -3.20 -5.84
CA ALA A 56 2.48 -3.69 -4.76
C ALA A 56 3.33 -4.35 -3.65
N TYR A 57 4.31 -5.17 -4.03
CA TYR A 57 5.26 -5.78 -3.11
C TYR A 57 6.03 -4.73 -2.29
N GLU A 58 6.57 -3.70 -2.94
CA GLU A 58 7.27 -2.59 -2.27
C GLU A 58 6.36 -1.83 -1.31
N SER A 59 5.11 -1.58 -1.72
CA SER A 59 4.11 -0.91 -0.86
C SER A 59 3.78 -1.74 0.37
N ALA A 60 3.54 -3.05 0.20
CA ALA A 60 3.30 -3.99 1.31
C ALA A 60 4.51 -4.04 2.26
N GLY A 61 5.72 -4.19 1.72
CA GLY A 61 6.97 -4.21 2.49
C GLY A 61 7.25 -2.91 3.24
N ALA A 62 6.74 -1.77 2.74
CA ALA A 62 6.84 -0.48 3.40
C ALA A 62 5.81 -0.26 4.53
N GLY A 63 4.89 -1.20 4.76
CA GLY A 63 3.90 -1.12 5.83
C GLY A 63 2.45 -0.90 5.37
N ALA A 64 2.16 -1.04 4.07
CA ALA A 64 0.77 -1.09 3.60
C ALA A 64 0.10 -2.38 4.10
N GLY A 65 -1.01 -2.25 4.83
CA GLY A 65 -1.85 -3.39 5.22
C GLY A 65 -2.85 -3.78 4.14
N ILE A 66 -3.27 -2.82 3.31
CA ILE A 66 -4.20 -3.02 2.21
C ILE A 66 -3.69 -2.25 0.98
N ILE A 67 -3.76 -2.88 -0.19
CA ILE A 67 -3.39 -2.29 -1.47
C ILE A 67 -4.62 -2.20 -2.35
N VAL A 68 -4.85 -1.03 -2.94
CA VAL A 68 -5.98 -0.76 -3.84
C VAL A 68 -5.47 -0.55 -5.26
N VAL A 69 -5.94 -1.41 -6.18
CA VAL A 69 -5.62 -1.36 -7.61
C VAL A 69 -6.92 -1.39 -8.41
N GLY A 70 -7.07 -0.47 -9.36
CA GLY A 70 -8.25 -0.33 -10.21
C GLY A 70 -7.87 -0.33 -11.69
N ASN A 71 -7.51 0.84 -12.23
CA ASN A 71 -7.27 1.07 -13.66
C ASN A 71 -6.26 0.09 -14.33
N ALA A 72 -5.32 -0.48 -13.57
CA ALA A 72 -4.38 -1.48 -14.10
C ALA A 72 -5.10 -2.82 -14.33
N ILE A 73 -5.92 -3.26 -13.37
CA ILE A 73 -6.72 -4.49 -13.45
C ILE A 73 -7.77 -4.41 -14.55
N GLU A 74 -8.38 -3.24 -14.77
CA GLU A 74 -9.32 -3.03 -15.88
C GLU A 74 -8.67 -3.27 -17.25
N LYS A 75 -7.36 -3.00 -17.38
CA LYS A 75 -6.59 -3.22 -18.62
C LYS A 75 -6.04 -4.63 -18.72
N ASP A 76 -5.69 -5.22 -17.58
CA ASP A 76 -5.14 -6.57 -17.50
C ASP A 76 -5.62 -7.26 -16.21
N PRO A 77 -6.67 -8.10 -16.30
CA PRO A 77 -7.19 -8.83 -15.14
C PRO A 77 -6.21 -9.87 -14.55
N SER A 78 -5.18 -10.29 -15.30
CA SER A 78 -4.20 -11.27 -14.80
C SER A 78 -3.39 -10.73 -13.62
N LEU A 79 -3.24 -9.40 -13.54
CA LEU A 79 -2.57 -8.69 -12.46
C LEU A 79 -3.15 -8.98 -11.07
N ILE A 80 -4.43 -9.37 -10.95
CA ILE A 80 -5.00 -9.78 -9.66
C ILE A 80 -4.20 -10.95 -9.06
N GLY A 81 -3.94 -11.98 -9.88
CA GLY A 81 -3.20 -13.16 -9.46
C GLY A 81 -1.72 -12.85 -9.20
N GLU A 82 -1.10 -12.09 -10.10
CA GLU A 82 0.32 -11.73 -9.99
C GLU A 82 0.61 -10.87 -8.76
N ILE A 83 -0.22 -9.85 -8.50
CA ILE A 83 -0.10 -8.99 -7.31
C ILE A 83 -0.33 -9.81 -6.04
N SER A 84 -1.37 -10.65 -6.01
CA SER A 84 -1.66 -11.52 -4.87
C SER A 84 -0.49 -12.46 -4.57
N PHE A 85 0.10 -13.06 -5.61
CA PHE A 85 1.27 -13.90 -5.46
C PHE A 85 2.47 -13.12 -4.91
N ALA A 86 2.75 -11.92 -5.44
CA ALA A 86 3.86 -11.09 -4.99
C ALA A 86 3.75 -10.72 -3.50
N ILE A 87 2.60 -10.22 -3.05
CA ILE A 87 2.45 -9.77 -1.65
C ILE A 87 2.42 -10.92 -0.63
N HIS A 88 1.88 -12.09 -1.01
CA HIS A 88 1.76 -13.24 -0.10
C HIS A 88 2.95 -14.22 -0.16
N SER A 89 3.80 -14.14 -1.17
CA SER A 89 5.08 -14.86 -1.18
C SER A 89 6.07 -14.24 -0.18
N ALA A 90 6.05 -12.92 0.00
CA ALA A 90 6.83 -12.19 1.01
C ALA A 90 6.49 -12.63 2.45
N SER A 91 5.19 -12.77 2.74
CA SER A 91 4.68 -13.14 4.07
C SER A 91 5.13 -14.53 4.51
N ARG A 92 5.32 -15.46 3.58
CA ARG A 92 5.80 -16.83 3.89
C ARG A 92 7.29 -16.91 4.20
N ALA A 93 8.11 -16.01 3.67
CA ALA A 93 9.54 -15.98 3.94
C ALA A 93 9.87 -15.48 5.36
N SER A 94 9.05 -14.58 5.93
CA SER A 94 9.28 -14.04 7.28
C SER A 94 8.75 -14.95 8.41
N ALA A 95 7.79 -15.83 8.11
CA ALA A 95 7.19 -16.75 9.08
C ALA A 95 7.95 -18.09 9.26
N SER A 96 9.11 -18.24 8.62
CA SER A 96 9.93 -19.47 8.65
C SER A 96 11.29 -19.32 9.36
N LEU A 97 11.46 -18.24 10.13
CA LEU A 97 12.54 -18.00 11.09
C LEU A 97 11.97 -17.86 12.50
#